data_AF-A0A951N4M1-F1
#
_entry.id   AF-A0A951N4M1-F1
#
_cell.length_a   1.000
_cell.length_b   1.000
_cell.length_c   1.000
_cell.angle_alpha   90.00
_cell.angle_beta   90.00
_cell.angle_gamma   90.00
#
_symmetry.space_group_name_H-M   'P 1'
#
loop_
_entity.id
_entity.type
_entity.pdbx_description
1 polymer ?
#
loop_
_entity_poly.entity_id
_entity_poly.type
_entity_poly.pdbx_seq_one_letter_code
_entity_poly.pdbx_strand_id
1 'polypeptide(L)'
;MSTYNNLNALVKCSRCGCFVEAEIECFFGYGNLISYEIGDRYEWRPRKAVQNGGRPEEGNIDGEGYTQCPSCGKDFFVKVIVRDDIIRSVEPDSNKKPYMPD
;
A
#
# COMPACT_ATOMS: atom_id res chain seq x y z
N MET A 1 -1.86 -18.89 2.25
CA MET A 1 -2.16 -17.68 3.04
C MET A 1 -0.92 -16.82 2.98
N SER A 2 -1.00 -15.71 2.27
CA SER A 2 0.10 -14.74 2.25
C SER A 2 -0.05 -13.83 3.47
N THR A 3 1.07 -13.45 4.07
CA THR A 3 1.13 -12.44 5.12
C THR A 3 1.41 -11.11 4.44
N TYR A 4 0.66 -10.08 4.77
CA TYR A 4 0.85 -8.72 4.25
C TYR A 4 1.19 -7.77 5.39
N ASN A 5 1.83 -6.65 5.05
CA ASN A 5 1.90 -5.50 5.96
C ASN A 5 0.71 -4.60 5.67
N ASN A 6 0.28 -3.86 6.67
CA ASN A 6 -0.85 -2.94 6.54
C ASN A 6 -0.36 -1.49 6.67
N LEU A 7 -0.98 -0.58 5.93
CA LEU A 7 -0.77 0.85 6.04
C LEU A 7 -2.11 1.49 6.41
N ASN A 8 -2.14 2.21 7.53
CA ASN A 8 -3.25 3.07 7.90
C ASN A 8 -3.01 4.47 7.35
N ALA A 9 -3.88 4.93 6.45
CA ALA A 9 -3.71 6.23 5.83
C ALA A 9 -5.04 6.85 5.38
N LEU A 10 -5.06 8.19 5.31
CA LEU A 10 -6.13 8.94 4.66
C LEU A 10 -5.93 8.88 3.14
N VAL A 11 -6.90 8.31 2.43
CA VAL A 11 -6.85 8.16 0.96
C VAL A 11 -8.18 8.58 0.33
N LYS A 12 -8.11 9.16 -0.87
CA LYS A 12 -9.31 9.46 -1.66
C LYS A 12 -9.81 8.17 -2.32
N CYS A 13 -11.03 7.73 -2.03
CA CYS A 13 -11.60 6.59 -2.74
C CYS A 13 -11.78 6.90 -4.23
N SER A 14 -11.27 6.04 -5.12
CA SER A 14 -11.46 6.20 -6.58
C SER A 14 -12.89 5.92 -7.05
N ARG A 15 -13.72 5.32 -6.20
CA ARG A 15 -15.10 4.91 -6.52
C ARG A 15 -16.11 6.00 -6.16
N CYS A 16 -16.12 6.46 -4.90
CA CYS A 16 -17.06 7.49 -4.44
C CYS A 16 -16.47 8.90 -4.33
N GLY A 17 -15.14 9.05 -4.40
CA GLY A 17 -14.46 10.35 -4.31
C GLY A 17 -14.27 10.89 -2.88
N CYS A 18 -14.84 10.24 -1.85
CA CYS A 18 -14.64 10.61 -0.45
C CYS A 18 -13.20 10.34 0.01
N PHE A 19 -12.67 11.19 0.90
CA PHE A 19 -11.47 10.86 1.67
C PHE A 19 -11.87 9.97 2.86
N VAL A 20 -11.17 8.86 3.02
CA VAL A 20 -11.44 7.85 4.06
C VAL A 20 -10.15 7.42 4.73
N GLU A 21 -10.20 7.22 6.04
CA GLU A 21 -9.16 6.46 6.74
C GLU A 21 -9.35 4.99 6.38
N ALA A 22 -8.33 4.41 5.75
CA ALA A 22 -8.40 3.06 5.23
C ALA A 22 -7.19 2.24 5.71
N GLU A 23 -7.46 0.97 5.99
CA GLU A 23 -6.43 -0.05 6.18
C GLU A 23 -6.08 -0.62 4.81
N ILE A 24 -4.81 -0.51 4.43
CA ILE A 24 -4.32 -0.82 3.09
C ILE A 24 -3.37 -2.00 3.18
N GLU A 25 -3.71 -3.11 2.54
CA GLU A 25 -2.83 -4.27 2.43
C GLU A 25 -1.73 -3.99 1.41
N CYS A 26 -0.46 -4.04 1.84
CA CYS A 26 0.71 -3.79 1.01
C CYS A 26 1.19 -5.09 0.34
N PHE A 27 1.13 -5.16 -0.99
CA PHE A 27 1.53 -6.34 -1.78
C PHE A 27 3.00 -6.30 -2.21
N PHE A 28 3.85 -5.62 -1.44
CA PHE A 28 5.28 -5.46 -1.70
C PHE A 28 6.11 -5.59 -0.42
N GLY A 29 7.43 -5.78 -0.59
CA GLY A 29 8.32 -5.98 0.54
C GLY A 29 8.17 -7.39 1.13
N TYR A 30 8.50 -7.54 2.41
CA TYR A 30 8.35 -8.78 3.15
C TYR A 30 7.19 -8.64 4.15
N GLY A 31 6.17 -9.49 3.99
CA GLY A 31 4.99 -9.47 4.85
C GLY A 31 5.25 -10.06 6.22
N ASN A 32 5.14 -9.19 7.24
CA ASN A 32 5.44 -9.47 8.64
C ASN A 32 4.29 -9.08 9.59
N LEU A 33 3.10 -8.76 9.06
CA LEU A 33 1.98 -8.18 9.83
C LEU A 33 2.36 -6.85 10.53
N ILE A 34 3.25 -6.08 9.93
CA ILE A 34 3.59 -4.76 10.44
C ILE A 34 2.49 -3.79 10.02
N SER A 35 2.01 -3.01 10.98
CA SER A 35 1.11 -1.87 10.72
C SER A 35 1.96 -0.60 10.65
N TYR A 36 1.81 0.13 9.54
CA TYR A 36 2.51 1.37 9.27
C TYR A 36 1.55 2.55 9.21
N GLU A 37 2.10 3.75 9.36
CA GLU A 37 1.49 5.04 9.04
C GLU A 37 2.32 5.81 8.00
N ILE A 38 1.76 6.89 7.45
CA ILE A 38 2.52 7.81 6.60
C ILE A 38 3.64 8.46 7.43
N GLY A 39 4.86 8.45 6.91
CA GLY A 39 6.07 8.94 7.59
C GLY A 39 6.90 7.84 8.24
N ASP A 40 6.36 6.63 8.38
CA ASP A 40 7.13 5.50 8.90
C ASP A 40 8.21 5.04 7.94
N ARG A 41 9.26 4.45 8.53
CA ARG A 41 10.30 3.76 7.77
C ARG A 41 9.86 2.32 7.46
N TYR A 42 9.87 1.96 6.18
CA TYR A 42 9.52 0.62 5.72
C TYR A 42 10.63 -0.37 6.02
N GLU A 43 10.28 -1.50 6.64
CA GLU A 43 11.25 -2.57 6.93
C GLU A 43 11.49 -3.47 5.71
N TRP A 44 12.76 -3.57 5.32
CA TRP A 44 13.19 -4.42 4.22
C TRP A 44 13.89 -5.67 4.73
N ARG A 45 13.75 -6.78 4.00
CA ARG A 45 14.43 -8.03 4.33
C ARG A 45 15.92 -7.96 3.93
N PRO A 46 16.86 -8.07 4.87
CA PRO A 46 18.28 -7.97 4.55
C PRO A 46 18.73 -9.07 3.59
N ARG A 47 19.62 -8.72 2.65
CA ARG A 47 20.27 -9.66 1.70
C ARG A 47 19.28 -10.45 0.81
N LYS A 48 18.08 -9.92 0.60
CA LYS A 48 17.13 -10.46 -0.38
C LYS A 48 17.04 -9.54 -1.58
N ALA A 49 16.67 -10.13 -2.72
CA ALA A 49 16.30 -9.37 -3.90
C ALA A 49 14.94 -8.68 -3.68
N VAL A 50 14.66 -7.60 -4.41
CA VAL A 50 13.46 -6.76 -4.24
C VAL A 50 12.17 -7.57 -4.34
N GLN A 51 12.07 -8.47 -5.32
CA GLN A 51 10.91 -9.36 -5.50
C GLN A 51 10.69 -10.35 -4.34
N ASN A 52 11.68 -10.50 -3.46
CA ASN A 52 11.64 -11.34 -2.27
C ASN A 52 11.62 -10.50 -0.97
N GLY A 53 11.22 -9.24 -1.08
CA GLY A 53 11.11 -8.28 0.02
C GLY A 53 12.42 -7.58 0.40
N GLY A 54 13.43 -7.65 -0.46
CA GLY A 54 14.67 -6.89 -0.30
C GLY A 54 14.50 -5.39 -0.49
N ARG A 55 15.48 -4.62 -0.01
CA ARG A 55 15.51 -3.17 -0.18
C ARG A 55 15.74 -2.79 -1.64
N PRO A 56 14.89 -1.96 -2.26
CA PRO A 56 15.12 -1.43 -3.61
C PRO A 56 16.26 -0.41 -3.63
N GLU A 57 16.69 0.00 -4.83
CA GLU A 57 17.67 1.07 -5.00
C GLU A 57 17.20 2.33 -4.28
N GLU A 58 18.11 2.91 -3.48
CA GLU A 58 17.84 4.07 -2.61
C GLU A 58 16.68 3.92 -1.61
N GLY A 59 16.01 2.77 -1.53
CA GLY A 59 14.81 2.60 -0.72
C GLY A 59 13.55 3.15 -1.41
N ASN A 60 13.59 3.30 -2.73
CA ASN A 60 12.51 3.87 -3.53
C ASN A 60 11.67 2.76 -4.18
N ILE A 61 10.35 2.77 -3.96
CA ILE A 61 9.40 1.90 -4.67
C ILE A 61 8.02 2.54 -4.75
N ASP A 62 7.31 2.24 -5.83
CA ASP A 62 5.88 2.44 -5.98
C ASP A 62 5.21 1.08 -5.79
N GLY A 63 4.83 0.81 -4.54
CA GLY A 63 4.28 -0.46 -4.13
C GLY A 63 2.79 -0.55 -4.42
N GLU A 64 2.32 -1.73 -4.81
CA GLU A 64 0.89 -1.99 -4.94
C GLU A 64 0.25 -2.17 -3.57
N GLY A 65 -0.89 -1.53 -3.36
CA GLY A 65 -1.75 -1.75 -2.21
C GLY A 65 -3.19 -2.00 -2.60
N TYR A 66 -3.94 -2.62 -1.70
CA TYR A 66 -5.35 -2.94 -1.88
C TYR A 66 -6.13 -2.54 -0.64
N THR A 67 -7.34 -2.01 -0.83
CA THR A 67 -8.21 -1.63 0.29
C THR A 67 -9.68 -1.61 -0.10
N GLN A 68 -10.55 -1.65 0.91
CA GLN A 68 -11.99 -1.47 0.78
C GLN A 68 -12.39 -0.11 1.38
N CYS A 69 -13.13 0.68 0.61
CA CYS A 69 -13.64 1.96 1.08
C CYS A 69 -14.71 1.76 2.18
N PRO A 70 -14.51 2.28 3.40
CA PRO A 70 -15.52 2.20 4.45
C PRO A 70 -16.77 3.05 4.14
N SER A 71 -16.67 4.03 3.24
CA SER A 71 -17.79 4.91 2.88
C SER A 71 -18.76 4.29 1.88
N CYS A 72 -18.27 3.62 0.82
CA CYS A 72 -19.13 3.01 -0.20
C CYS A 72 -19.10 1.48 -0.22
N GLY A 73 -18.25 0.85 0.59
CA GLY A 73 -18.07 -0.60 0.66
C GLY A 73 -17.38 -1.22 -0.57
N LYS A 74 -16.90 -0.40 -1.52
CA LYS A 74 -16.24 -0.87 -2.75
C LYS A 74 -14.72 -0.93 -2.58
N ASP A 75 -14.11 -1.92 -3.18
CA ASP A 75 -12.66 -2.06 -3.23
C ASP A 75 -12.03 -1.17 -4.30
N PHE A 76 -10.75 -0.90 -4.11
CA PHE A 76 -9.90 -0.25 -5.09
C PHE A 76 -8.43 -0.53 -4.80
N PHE A 77 -7.62 -0.43 -5.85
CA PHE A 77 -6.18 -0.49 -5.75
C PHE A 77 -5.61 0.89 -5.47
N VAL A 78 -4.50 0.90 -4.76
CA VAL A 78 -3.71 2.09 -4.47
C VAL A 78 -2.25 1.83 -4.80
N LYS A 79 -1.50 2.92 -4.93
CA LYS A 79 -0.05 2.92 -5.02
C LYS A 79 0.51 3.56 -3.76
N VAL A 80 1.31 2.80 -3.03
CA VAL A 80 2.04 3.25 -1.85
C VAL A 80 3.42 3.75 -2.29
N ILE A 81 3.69 5.02 -2.05
CA ILE A 81 4.91 5.69 -2.50
C ILE A 81 5.92 5.66 -1.36
N VAL A 82 6.99 4.89 -1.51
CA VAL A 82 8.10 4.85 -0.55
C VAL A 82 9.31 5.52 -1.17
N ARG A 83 9.92 6.47 -0.45
CA ARG A 83 11.15 7.17 -0.86
C ARG A 83 12.12 7.29 0.30
N ASP A 84 13.38 6.96 0.06
CA ASP A 84 14.43 6.95 1.09
C ASP A 84 14.06 6.08 2.29
N ASP A 85 13.45 4.93 2.04
CA ASP A 85 12.88 4.02 3.03
C ASP A 85 11.66 4.57 3.80
N ILE A 86 11.14 5.76 3.47
CA ILE A 86 10.01 6.37 4.18
C ILE A 86 8.74 6.27 3.34
N ILE A 87 7.63 5.84 3.95
CA ILE A 87 6.31 5.88 3.33
C ILE A 87 5.87 7.35 3.21
N ARG A 88 5.86 7.88 1.98
CA ARG A 88 5.60 9.30 1.72
C ARG A 88 4.12 9.60 1.52
N SER A 89 3.44 8.77 0.77
CA SER A 89 2.05 8.99 0.41
C SER A 89 1.40 7.71 -0.11
N VAL A 90 0.08 7.76 -0.22
CA VAL A 90 -0.70 6.75 -0.91
C VAL A 90 -1.71 7.43 -1.82
N GLU A 91 -1.88 6.89 -3.02
CA GLU A 91 -2.81 7.43 -4.02
C GLU A 91 -3.58 6.29 -4.70
N PRO A 92 -4.82 6.52 -5.15
CA PRO A 92 -5.54 5.51 -5.92
C PRO A 92 -4.83 5.17 -7.22
N ASP A 93 -4.77 3.89 -7.55
CA ASP A 93 -4.24 3.44 -8.84
C ASP A 93 -5.38 3.39 -9.87
N SER A 94 -5.49 4.43 -10.69
CA SER A 94 -6.49 4.52 -11.76
C SER A 94 -6.27 3.52 -12.90
N ASN A 95 -5.10 2.88 -12.99
CA ASN A 95 -4.78 1.92 -14.05
C ASN A 95 -5.19 0.50 -13.70
N LYS A 96 -5.49 0.24 -12.42
CA LYS A 96 -5.94 -1.08 -11.97
C LYS A 96 -7.45 -1.13 -11.81
N LYS A 97 -8.03 -2.16 -12.42
CA LYS A 97 -9.45 -2.46 -12.24
C LYS A 97 -9.65 -3.07 -10.85
N PRO A 98 -10.62 -2.57 -10.05
CA PRO A 98 -11.03 -3.21 -8.81
C PRO A 98 -11.65 -4.59 -9.08
N TYR A 99 -11.75 -5.41 -8.05
CA TYR A 99 -12.42 -6.70 -8.14
C TYR A 99 -13.94 -6.59 -8.02
N MET A 100 -14.45 -5.65 -7.22
CA MET A 100 -15.88 -5.45 -7.09
C MET A 100 -16.44 -4.62 -8.25
N PRO A 101 -17.61 -5.01 -8.79
CA PRO A 101 -18.31 -4.19 -9.77
C PRO A 101 -18.77 -2.86 -9.14
N ASP A 102 -19.02 -1.87 -10.00
CA ASP A 102 -19.63 -0.59 -9.63
C ASP A 102 -20.97 -0.75 -8.92
#